data_AF-G5CYA9-F1
#
_entry.id   AF-G5CYA9-F1
#
_cell.length_a   1.000
_cell.length_b   1.000
_cell.length_c   1.000
_cell.angle_alpha   90.00
_cell.angle_beta   90.00
_cell.angle_gamma   90.00
#
_symmetry.space_group_name_H-M   'P 1'
#
loop_
_entity.id
_entity.type
_entity.pdbx_description
1 polymer ?
#
loop_
_entity_poly.entity_id
_entity_poly.type
_entity_poly.pdbx_seq_one_letter_code
_entity_poly.pdbx_strand_id
1 'polypeptide(L)'
;REILGVSDPQTLAHVLTSGLQNSLNDPRLLISYEPGTPEALPQAPVLRNLTGDEQLARLQKDVRSEVLEGNVGYLRVDDIPAREVMSQVGGVLGAEAWRELAGTSALVLDLRHCTRGHVSGIPYVVSYLLPGNSVLHVDTVYDRPSNTTTEIWTLPRVPGERYGANKDVVVLTSGRTGGVAEDLAYILK
;
A
#
# COMPACT_ATOMS: atom_id res chain seq x y z
N ARG A 1 3.92 -43.91 -2.81
CA ARG A 1 2.90 -44.71 -3.54
C ARG A 1 1.50 -44.10 -3.41
N GLU A 2 1.36 -42.82 -3.02
CA GLU A 2 0.14 -42.33 -2.36
C GLU A 2 -0.71 -41.35 -3.18
N ILE A 3 -0.16 -40.47 -4.03
CA ILE A 3 -0.97 -39.45 -4.75
C ILE A 3 -1.99 -40.11 -5.71
N LEU A 4 -1.56 -41.12 -6.48
CA LEU A 4 -2.43 -41.81 -7.45
C LEU A 4 -3.58 -42.59 -6.81
N GLY A 5 -3.55 -42.80 -5.49
CA GLY A 5 -4.63 -43.44 -4.73
C GLY A 5 -5.64 -42.47 -4.13
N VAL A 6 -5.42 -41.17 -4.24
CA VAL A 6 -6.33 -40.15 -3.67
C VAL A 6 -7.45 -39.86 -4.67
N SER A 7 -8.68 -40.23 -4.33
CA SER A 7 -9.87 -39.98 -5.16
C SER A 7 -10.65 -38.72 -4.75
N ASP A 8 -10.47 -38.25 -3.51
CA ASP A 8 -11.13 -37.06 -2.99
C ASP A 8 -10.33 -35.79 -3.35
N PRO A 9 -10.91 -34.82 -4.09
CA PRO A 9 -10.15 -33.68 -4.60
C PRO A 9 -9.69 -32.71 -3.51
N GLN A 10 -10.45 -32.56 -2.41
CA GLN A 10 -10.03 -31.78 -1.25
C GLN A 10 -8.80 -32.41 -0.57
N THR A 11 -8.81 -33.73 -0.40
CA THR A 11 -7.67 -34.49 0.13
C THR A 11 -6.45 -34.35 -0.77
N LEU A 12 -6.63 -34.41 -2.09
CA LEU A 12 -5.54 -34.24 -3.04
C LEU A 12 -4.92 -32.83 -2.91
N ALA A 13 -5.74 -31.78 -2.85
CA ALA A 13 -5.29 -30.41 -2.68
C ALA A 13 -4.46 -30.22 -1.39
N HIS A 14 -4.89 -30.83 -0.28
CA HIS A 14 -4.17 -30.81 0.99
C HIS A 14 -2.83 -31.56 0.93
N VAL A 15 -2.79 -32.76 0.33
CA VAL A 15 -1.57 -33.55 0.16
C VAL A 15 -0.55 -32.79 -0.68
N LEU A 16 -0.98 -32.19 -1.79
CA LEU A 16 -0.10 -31.40 -2.66
C LEU A 16 0.40 -30.14 -1.97
N THR A 17 -0.48 -29.42 -1.26
CA THR A 17 -0.09 -28.25 -0.45
C THR A 17 0.98 -28.65 0.57
N SER A 18 0.77 -29.72 1.32
CA SER A 18 1.74 -30.20 2.32
C SER A 18 3.09 -30.57 1.69
N GLY A 19 3.07 -31.24 0.52
CA GLY A 19 4.28 -31.56 -0.23
C GLY A 19 5.04 -30.31 -0.70
N LEU A 20 4.33 -29.29 -1.18
CA LEU A 20 4.92 -28.01 -1.57
C LEU A 20 5.51 -27.26 -0.37
N GLN A 21 4.79 -27.18 0.74
CA GLN A 21 5.27 -26.50 1.95
C GLN A 21 6.55 -27.14 2.49
N ASN A 22 6.61 -28.47 2.54
CA ASN A 22 7.81 -29.18 2.97
C ASN A 22 9.02 -29.01 2.03
N SER A 23 8.77 -28.68 0.76
CA SER A 23 9.83 -28.56 -0.26
C SER A 23 10.31 -27.12 -0.46
N LEU A 24 9.39 -26.15 -0.42
CA LEU A 24 9.65 -24.75 -0.80
C LEU A 24 9.62 -23.79 0.39
N ASN A 25 8.99 -24.19 1.52
CA ASN A 25 8.83 -23.35 2.70
C ASN A 25 8.22 -21.96 2.41
N ASP A 26 7.37 -21.87 1.38
CA ASP A 26 6.64 -20.65 1.02
C ASP A 26 5.16 -20.79 1.41
N PRO A 27 4.72 -20.23 2.55
CA PRO A 27 3.35 -20.40 3.06
C PRO A 27 2.28 -19.79 2.15
N ARG A 28 2.66 -18.98 1.16
CA ARG A 28 1.75 -18.34 0.21
C ARG A 28 1.35 -19.27 -0.93
N LEU A 29 2.13 -20.31 -1.20
CA LEU A 29 1.86 -21.26 -2.29
C LEU A 29 0.97 -22.39 -1.80
N LEU A 30 -0.32 -22.32 -2.15
CA LEU A 30 -1.34 -23.27 -1.75
C LEU A 30 -2.02 -23.86 -2.99
N ILE A 31 -2.45 -25.12 -2.88
CA ILE A 31 -3.33 -25.76 -3.86
C ILE A 31 -4.68 -25.95 -3.17
N SER A 32 -5.73 -25.34 -3.73
CA SER A 32 -7.11 -25.49 -3.29
C SER A 32 -7.95 -26.21 -4.35
N TYR A 33 -9.02 -26.87 -3.90
CA TYR A 33 -10.09 -27.34 -4.76
C TYR A 33 -11.35 -26.53 -4.45
N GLU A 34 -11.81 -25.73 -5.43
CA GLU A 34 -12.92 -24.80 -5.28
C GLU A 34 -14.02 -25.15 -6.30
N PRO A 35 -15.00 -26.00 -5.94
CA PRO A 35 -16.07 -26.37 -6.84
C PRO A 35 -17.06 -25.20 -7.00
N GLY A 36 -17.10 -24.61 -8.19
CA GLY A 36 -18.02 -23.51 -8.52
C GLY A 36 -17.52 -22.67 -9.70
N THR A 37 -18.33 -21.70 -10.13
CA THR A 37 -17.86 -20.65 -11.04
C THR A 37 -16.98 -19.69 -10.24
N PRO A 38 -15.75 -19.36 -10.67
CA PRO A 38 -14.93 -18.37 -9.99
C PRO A 38 -15.75 -17.08 -9.83
N GLU A 39 -15.95 -16.61 -8.60
CA GLU A 39 -16.50 -15.28 -8.39
C GLU A 39 -15.54 -14.29 -9.06
N ALA A 40 -16.08 -13.46 -9.95
CA ALA A 40 -15.30 -12.41 -10.55
C ALA A 40 -14.78 -11.53 -9.41
N LEU A 41 -13.44 -11.44 -9.28
CA LEU A 41 -12.82 -10.53 -8.32
C LEU A 41 -13.48 -9.16 -8.50
N PRO A 42 -13.99 -8.53 -7.42
CA PRO A 42 -14.56 -7.21 -7.50
C PRO A 42 -13.54 -6.29 -8.17
N GLN A 43 -13.84 -5.83 -9.38
CA GLN A 43 -12.94 -4.90 -10.04
C GLN A 43 -12.94 -3.63 -9.20
N ALA A 44 -11.79 -3.35 -8.60
CA ALA A 44 -11.49 -2.03 -8.11
C ALA A 44 -11.91 -1.02 -9.19
N PRO A 45 -12.77 -0.02 -8.89
CA PRO A 45 -13.07 1.02 -9.85
C PRO A 45 -11.75 1.60 -10.29
N VAL A 46 -11.40 1.40 -11.57
CA VAL A 46 -10.14 1.87 -12.11
C VAL A 46 -10.24 3.39 -12.05
N LEU A 47 -9.47 4.02 -11.16
CA LEU A 47 -9.48 5.49 -10.97
C LEU A 47 -9.29 6.25 -12.29
N ARG A 48 -8.68 5.61 -13.30
CA ARG A 48 -8.51 6.14 -14.66
C ARG A 48 -9.81 6.47 -15.40
N ASN A 49 -10.94 5.87 -15.02
CA ASN A 49 -12.23 6.11 -15.68
C ASN A 49 -13.05 7.24 -15.03
N LEU A 50 -12.54 7.81 -13.94
CA LEU A 50 -13.18 8.94 -13.25
C LEU A 50 -12.70 10.27 -13.84
N THR A 51 -13.58 11.26 -13.81
CA THR A 51 -13.22 12.67 -14.06
C THR A 51 -12.28 13.18 -12.96
N GLY A 52 -11.57 14.29 -13.22
CA GLY A 52 -10.66 14.89 -12.24
C GLY A 52 -11.37 15.26 -10.93
N ASP A 53 -12.61 15.75 -11.00
CA ASP A 53 -13.40 16.12 -9.82
C ASP A 53 -13.81 14.90 -8.99
N GLU A 54 -14.18 13.80 -9.64
CA GLU A 54 -14.49 12.53 -8.97
C GLU A 54 -13.25 11.91 -8.29
N GLN A 55 -12.09 12.02 -8.95
CA GLN A 55 -10.82 11.63 -8.34
C GLN A 55 -10.51 12.49 -7.11
N LEU A 56 -10.70 13.81 -7.20
CA LEU A 56 -10.48 14.74 -6.07
C LEU A 56 -11.40 14.42 -4.90
N ALA A 57 -12.70 14.28 -5.16
CA ALA A 57 -13.69 14.00 -4.12
C ALA A 57 -13.40 12.66 -3.41
N ARG A 58 -12.92 11.66 -4.15
CA ARG A 58 -12.50 10.39 -3.56
C ARG A 58 -11.22 10.54 -2.72
N LEU A 59 -10.21 11.25 -3.22
CA LEU A 59 -9.00 11.53 -2.44
C LEU A 59 -9.30 12.28 -1.14
N GLN A 60 -10.21 13.26 -1.16
CA GLN A 60 -10.64 13.98 0.04
C GLN A 60 -11.39 13.11 1.05
N LYS A 61 -12.05 12.05 0.57
CA LYS A 61 -12.70 11.07 1.45
C LYS A 61 -11.69 10.13 2.09
N ASP A 62 -10.71 9.69 1.29
CA ASP A 62 -9.74 8.65 1.63
C ASP A 62 -8.52 9.20 2.38
N VAL A 63 -8.24 10.51 2.27
CA VAL A 63 -7.15 11.20 2.98
C VAL A 63 -7.72 12.27 3.90
N ARG A 64 -7.34 12.22 5.18
CA ARG A 64 -7.74 13.22 6.18
C ARG A 64 -6.55 13.65 7.01
N SER A 65 -6.35 14.95 7.17
CA SER A 65 -5.38 15.54 8.08
C SER A 65 -6.08 16.29 9.21
N GLU A 66 -5.48 16.27 10.39
CA GLU A 66 -5.83 17.12 11.52
C GLU A 66 -4.60 17.36 12.42
N VAL A 67 -4.61 18.45 13.19
CA VAL A 67 -3.65 18.66 14.28
C VAL A 67 -4.37 18.37 15.60
N LEU A 68 -3.93 17.32 16.28
CA LEU A 68 -4.44 16.89 17.57
C LEU A 68 -3.90 17.77 18.71
N GLU A 69 -4.53 17.63 19.89
CA GLU A 69 -4.03 18.23 21.13
C GLU A 69 -2.57 17.83 21.38
N GLY A 70 -1.76 18.79 21.84
CA GLY A 70 -0.33 18.58 22.06
C GLY A 70 0.54 18.71 20.81
N ASN A 71 0.02 19.33 19.73
CA ASN A 71 0.74 19.59 18.47
C ASN A 71 1.18 18.30 17.74
N VAL A 72 0.35 17.26 17.80
CA VAL A 72 0.57 15.99 17.09
C VAL A 72 -0.22 16.02 15.79
N GLY A 73 0.46 15.88 14.66
CA GLY A 73 -0.18 15.71 13.37
C GLY A 73 -0.82 14.33 13.28
N TYR A 74 -1.99 14.25 12.68
CA TYR A 74 -2.65 13.00 12.34
C TYR A 74 -2.99 13.00 10.87
N LEU A 75 -2.53 11.96 10.17
CA LEU A 75 -2.78 11.73 8.75
C LEU A 75 -3.38 10.34 8.58
N ARG A 76 -4.66 10.29 8.22
CA ARG A 76 -5.34 9.05 7.86
C ARG A 76 -5.36 8.86 6.36
N VAL A 77 -5.01 7.64 5.92
CA VAL A 77 -5.05 7.23 4.51
C VAL A 77 -5.80 5.90 4.42
N ASP A 78 -6.89 5.87 3.65
CA ASP A 78 -7.74 4.67 3.47
C ASP A 78 -7.52 3.98 2.11
N ASP A 79 -6.87 4.63 1.14
CA ASP A 79 -6.46 4.07 -0.16
C ASP A 79 -5.19 4.80 -0.64
N ILE A 80 -4.19 4.07 -1.15
CA ILE A 80 -2.96 4.67 -1.70
C ILE A 80 -3.11 4.84 -3.21
N PRO A 81 -3.29 6.07 -3.74
CA PRO A 81 -3.58 6.27 -5.15
C PRO A 81 -2.35 6.01 -6.03
N ALA A 82 -2.60 5.63 -7.29
CA ALA A 82 -1.53 5.49 -8.27
C ALA A 82 -0.85 6.84 -8.58
N ARG A 83 0.41 6.78 -9.03
CA ARG A 83 1.21 7.93 -9.45
C ARG A 83 0.45 8.91 -10.34
N GLU A 84 -0.35 8.44 -11.29
CA GLU A 84 -1.07 9.31 -12.22
C GLU A 84 -2.05 10.22 -11.47
N VAL A 85 -2.82 9.64 -10.55
CA VAL A 85 -3.78 10.36 -9.68
C VAL A 85 -3.04 11.29 -8.73
N MET A 86 -1.93 10.82 -8.13
CA MET A 86 -1.10 11.63 -7.25
C MET A 86 -0.46 12.81 -7.98
N SER A 87 -0.06 12.66 -9.25
CA SER A 87 0.57 13.72 -10.03
C SER A 87 -0.39 14.80 -10.51
N GLN A 88 -1.66 14.46 -10.70
CA GLN A 88 -2.68 15.37 -11.24
C GLN A 88 -3.43 16.09 -10.12
N VAL A 89 -4.07 15.31 -9.24
CA VAL A 89 -5.03 15.81 -8.26
C VAL A 89 -4.50 15.67 -6.83
N GLY A 90 -3.82 14.56 -6.54
CA GLY A 90 -3.27 14.27 -5.21
C GLY A 90 -2.12 15.19 -4.80
N GLY A 91 -1.42 15.83 -5.76
CA GLY A 91 -0.31 16.73 -5.46
C GLY A 91 -0.74 17.99 -4.73
N VAL A 92 -1.93 18.53 -5.07
CA VAL A 92 -2.50 19.71 -4.41
C VAL A 92 -3.00 19.32 -3.02
N LEU A 93 -3.84 18.27 -2.93
CA LEU A 93 -4.38 17.80 -1.65
C LEU A 93 -3.25 17.38 -0.69
N GLY A 94 -2.24 16.69 -1.20
CA GLY A 94 -1.04 16.33 -0.45
C GLY A 94 -0.29 17.56 0.04
N ALA A 95 -0.04 18.54 -0.82
CA ALA A 95 0.64 19.78 -0.41
C ALA A 95 -0.12 20.51 0.72
N GLU A 96 -1.46 20.53 0.67
CA GLU A 96 -2.28 21.16 1.71
C GLU A 96 -2.20 20.40 3.03
N ALA A 97 -2.37 19.08 3.01
CA ALA A 97 -2.25 18.23 4.20
C ALA A 97 -0.84 18.34 4.81
N TRP A 98 0.20 18.26 3.99
CA TRP A 98 1.59 18.37 4.48
C TRP A 98 1.93 19.77 4.99
N ARG A 99 1.36 20.83 4.40
CA ARG A 99 1.52 22.20 4.91
C ARG A 99 0.90 22.36 6.29
N GLU A 100 -0.27 21.79 6.52
CA GLU A 100 -0.91 21.77 7.85
C GLU A 100 -0.05 21.00 8.86
N LEU A 101 0.44 19.83 8.47
CA LEU A 101 1.18 18.93 9.36
C LEU A 101 2.62 19.37 9.60
N ALA A 102 3.23 20.17 8.72
CA ALA A 102 4.64 20.55 8.78
C ALA A 102 5.06 21.24 10.09
N GLY A 103 4.13 21.92 10.78
CA GLY A 103 4.39 22.58 12.08
C GLY A 103 4.31 21.66 13.30
N THR A 104 3.82 20.42 13.14
CA THR A 104 3.58 19.50 14.26
C THR A 104 4.87 18.90 14.81
N SER A 105 4.88 18.49 16.08
CA SER A 105 6.05 17.92 16.75
C SER A 105 6.24 16.42 16.51
N ALA A 106 5.14 15.70 16.24
CA ALA A 106 5.13 14.28 15.91
C ALA A 106 3.95 13.99 14.96
N LEU A 107 4.00 12.85 14.27
CA LEU A 107 2.98 12.42 13.31
C LEU A 107 2.44 11.04 13.67
N VAL A 108 1.12 10.90 13.60
CA VAL A 108 0.43 9.62 13.54
C VAL A 108 -0.02 9.39 12.09
N LEU A 109 0.55 8.38 11.44
CA LEU A 109 0.10 7.89 10.13
C LEU A 109 -0.86 6.72 10.34
N ASP A 110 -2.16 6.95 10.14
CA ASP A 110 -3.19 5.93 10.34
C ASP A 110 -3.51 5.17 9.05
N LEU A 111 -3.09 3.91 9.00
CA LEU A 111 -3.35 2.94 7.93
C LEU A 111 -4.31 1.83 8.37
N ARG A 112 -4.97 1.94 9.53
CA ARG A 112 -5.85 0.89 10.10
C ARG A 112 -7.03 0.54 9.19
N HIS A 113 -7.38 1.42 8.26
CA HIS A 113 -8.48 1.26 7.31
C HIS A 113 -8.01 1.16 5.86
N CYS A 114 -6.69 1.20 5.62
CA CYS A 114 -6.11 1.13 4.29
C CYS A 114 -6.04 -0.32 3.80
N THR A 115 -7.05 -0.74 3.05
CA THR A 115 -7.17 -2.13 2.55
C THR A 115 -6.72 -2.28 1.09
N ARG A 116 -6.37 -1.15 0.46
CA ARG A 116 -6.13 -1.02 -0.97
C ARG A 116 -5.00 -0.04 -1.22
N GLY A 117 -4.47 -0.10 -2.43
CA GLY A 117 -3.54 0.90 -2.91
C GLY A 117 -2.85 0.48 -4.20
N HIS A 118 -2.03 1.38 -4.72
CA HIS A 118 -1.19 1.14 -5.87
C HIS A 118 0.27 1.41 -5.51
N VAL A 119 1.15 0.46 -5.84
CA VAL A 119 2.57 0.47 -5.48
C VAL A 119 3.27 1.77 -5.89
N SER A 120 2.92 2.31 -7.07
CA SER A 120 3.49 3.58 -7.56
C SER A 120 3.12 4.83 -6.73
N GLY A 121 2.19 4.72 -5.78
CA GLY A 121 1.84 5.76 -4.81
C GLY A 121 2.76 5.82 -3.59
N ILE A 122 3.48 4.73 -3.26
CA ILE A 122 4.38 4.66 -2.09
C ILE A 122 5.37 5.84 -2.06
N PRO A 123 6.07 6.20 -3.16
CA PRO A 123 7.00 7.33 -3.16
C PRO A 123 6.36 8.65 -2.71
N TYR A 124 5.08 8.86 -2.97
CA TYR A 124 4.39 10.12 -2.66
C TYR A 124 4.07 10.28 -1.17
N VAL A 125 4.13 9.20 -0.38
CA VAL A 125 4.01 9.27 1.09
C VAL A 125 5.41 9.28 1.71
N VAL A 126 6.23 8.28 1.39
CA VAL A 126 7.54 8.08 2.00
C VAL A 126 8.46 9.28 1.80
N SER A 127 8.39 9.95 0.65
CA SER A 127 9.25 11.12 0.38
C SER A 127 9.05 12.26 1.38
N TYR A 128 7.85 12.49 1.90
CA TYR A 128 7.64 13.58 2.86
C TYR A 128 8.29 13.31 4.21
N LEU A 129 8.48 12.04 4.58
CA LEU A 129 8.99 11.60 5.87
C LEU A 129 10.52 11.45 5.91
N LEU A 130 11.18 11.53 4.75
CA LEU A 130 12.62 11.35 4.63
C LEU A 130 13.39 12.69 4.57
N PRO A 131 14.71 12.68 4.80
CA PRO A 131 15.54 13.86 4.68
C PRO A 131 15.45 14.49 3.28
N GLY A 132 15.44 15.82 3.22
CA GLY A 132 15.45 16.56 1.96
C GLY A 132 16.63 16.20 1.05
N ASN A 133 16.40 16.25 -0.26
CA ASN A 133 17.40 15.99 -1.31
C ASN A 133 17.96 14.55 -1.39
N SER A 134 17.35 13.60 -0.68
CA SER A 134 17.68 12.18 -0.82
C SER A 134 16.73 11.46 -1.79
N VAL A 135 17.28 10.84 -2.83
CA VAL A 135 16.60 9.85 -3.66
C VAL A 135 17.06 8.48 -3.14
N LEU A 136 16.16 7.78 -2.46
CA LEU A 136 16.43 6.50 -1.82
C LEU A 136 15.63 5.42 -2.53
N HIS A 137 16.28 4.28 -2.78
CA HIS A 137 15.61 3.07 -3.18
C HIS A 137 14.89 2.50 -1.95
N VAL A 138 13.57 2.37 -2.01
CA VAL A 138 12.76 1.92 -0.87
C VAL A 138 12.25 0.50 -1.04
N ASP A 139 12.04 0.03 -2.27
CA ASP A 139 11.63 -1.36 -2.53
C ASP A 139 11.85 -1.76 -3.99
N THR A 140 11.92 -3.07 -4.25
CA THR A 140 11.98 -3.67 -5.59
C THR A 140 10.91 -4.75 -5.73
N VAL A 141 9.97 -4.56 -6.66
CA VAL A 141 8.93 -5.53 -6.97
C VAL A 141 9.29 -6.31 -8.24
N TYR A 142 9.47 -7.62 -8.10
CA TYR A 142 9.64 -8.53 -9.24
C TYR A 142 8.34 -9.27 -9.56
N ASP A 143 7.84 -9.11 -10.78
CA ASP A 143 6.68 -9.83 -11.31
C ASP A 143 7.13 -10.94 -12.26
N ARG A 144 7.02 -12.19 -11.80
CA ARG A 144 7.47 -13.37 -12.55
C ARG A 144 6.68 -13.64 -13.86
N PRO A 145 5.34 -13.52 -13.91
CA PRO A 145 4.57 -13.72 -15.14
C PRO A 145 4.98 -12.80 -16.28
N SER A 146 5.12 -11.49 -16.03
CA SER A 146 5.59 -10.53 -17.04
C SER A 146 7.12 -10.48 -17.15
N ASN A 147 7.83 -11.09 -16.20
CA ASN A 147 9.28 -11.03 -16.04
C ASN A 147 9.79 -9.58 -15.96
N THR A 148 9.11 -8.74 -15.19
CA THR A 148 9.47 -7.34 -15.01
C THR A 148 9.92 -7.08 -13.57
N THR A 149 10.83 -6.12 -13.44
CA THR A 149 11.29 -5.60 -12.15
C THR A 149 10.95 -4.12 -12.09
N THR A 150 10.19 -3.72 -11.08
CA THR A 150 9.86 -2.33 -10.80
C THR A 150 10.60 -1.89 -9.54
N GLU A 151 11.49 -0.93 -9.69
CA GLU A 151 12.15 -0.29 -8.55
C GLU A 151 11.33 0.90 -8.07
N ILE A 152 11.24 1.04 -6.75
CA ILE A 152 10.52 2.12 -6.09
C ILE A 152 11.55 3.05 -5.47
N TRP A 153 11.58 4.27 -5.97
CA TRP A 153 12.50 5.32 -5.54
C TRP A 153 11.71 6.50 -4.97
N THR A 154 12.24 7.14 -3.94
CA THR A 154 11.66 8.37 -3.40
C THR A 154 11.77 9.52 -4.41
N LEU A 155 10.88 10.50 -4.27
CA LEU A 155 10.84 11.66 -5.13
C LEU A 155 11.96 12.64 -4.76
N PRO A 156 12.72 13.18 -5.74
CA PRO A 156 13.75 14.18 -5.47
C PRO A 156 13.15 15.47 -4.91
N ARG A 157 11.93 15.80 -5.31
CA ARG A 157 11.15 16.94 -4.83
C ARG A 157 9.72 16.52 -4.58
N VAL A 158 9.12 17.13 -3.56
CA VAL A 158 7.70 16.98 -3.25
C VAL A 158 7.02 18.35 -3.33
N PRO A 159 5.72 18.42 -3.66
CA PRO A 159 4.94 19.66 -3.50
C PRO A 159 4.92 20.12 -2.04
N GLY A 160 5.24 21.40 -1.80
CA GLY A 160 5.29 21.96 -0.45
C GLY A 160 6.55 21.57 0.33
N GLU A 161 6.44 21.55 1.65
CA GLU A 161 7.55 21.23 2.56
C GLU A 161 7.53 19.76 2.96
N ARG A 162 8.73 19.16 3.11
CA ARG A 162 8.85 17.83 3.70
C ARG A 162 8.58 17.92 5.19
N TYR A 163 7.92 16.90 5.74
CA TYR A 163 7.80 16.72 7.19
C TYR A 163 9.18 16.54 7.84
N GLY A 164 10.06 15.83 7.13
CA GLY A 164 11.45 15.57 7.52
C GLY A 164 11.58 14.36 8.44
N ALA A 165 12.83 13.95 8.65
CA ALA A 165 13.19 12.72 9.35
C ALA A 165 13.51 12.89 10.84
N ASN A 166 13.40 14.11 11.37
CA ASN A 166 13.81 14.43 12.76
C ASN A 166 12.64 14.38 13.75
N LYS A 167 11.43 14.15 13.28
CA LYS A 167 10.20 14.14 14.09
C LYS A 167 9.71 12.71 14.21
N ASP A 168 9.13 12.39 15.36
CA ASP A 168 8.62 11.05 15.61
C ASP A 168 7.43 10.76 14.69
N VAL A 169 7.43 9.57 14.09
CA VAL A 169 6.34 9.07 13.25
C VAL A 169 5.87 7.74 13.81
N VAL A 170 4.59 7.64 14.13
CA VAL A 170 3.94 6.39 14.55
C VAL A 170 2.99 5.94 13.44
N VAL A 171 3.19 4.72 12.92
CA VAL A 171 2.30 4.12 11.93
C VAL A 171 1.30 3.21 12.64
N LEU A 172 0.00 3.48 12.48
CA LEU A 172 -1.07 2.62 13.01
C LEU A 172 -1.53 1.62 11.95
N THR A 173 -1.51 0.34 12.30
CA THR A 173 -2.00 -0.76 11.47
C THR A 173 -3.09 -1.55 12.18
N SER A 174 -3.89 -2.31 11.44
CA SER A 174 -4.88 -3.24 11.99
C SER A 174 -4.90 -4.55 11.19
N GLY A 175 -5.67 -5.54 11.64
CA GLY A 175 -5.89 -6.77 10.87
C GLY A 175 -6.62 -6.57 9.52
N ARG A 176 -7.01 -5.34 9.18
CA ARG A 176 -7.54 -4.97 7.87
C ARG A 176 -6.53 -4.26 6.98
N THR A 177 -5.41 -3.75 7.52
CA THR A 177 -4.37 -3.10 6.72
C THR A 177 -3.87 -4.12 5.70
N GLY A 178 -3.86 -3.78 4.41
CA GLY A 178 -3.64 -4.76 3.35
C GLY A 178 -2.87 -4.24 2.14
N GLY A 179 -2.03 -5.09 1.57
CA GLY A 179 -1.31 -4.87 0.32
C GLY A 179 -0.31 -3.72 0.43
N VAL A 180 -0.50 -2.69 -0.41
CA VAL A 180 0.42 -1.53 -0.51
C VAL A 180 0.55 -0.79 0.83
N ALA A 181 -0.47 -0.81 1.68
CA ALA A 181 -0.39 -0.21 3.01
C ALA A 181 0.51 -0.98 3.98
N GLU A 182 0.56 -2.31 3.86
CA GLU A 182 1.49 -3.15 4.63
C GLU A 182 2.93 -2.89 4.18
N ASP A 183 3.15 -2.78 2.86
CA ASP A 183 4.45 -2.43 2.28
C ASP A 183 4.93 -1.05 2.74
N LEU A 184 4.06 -0.04 2.70
CA LEU A 184 4.36 1.29 3.23
C LEU A 184 4.75 1.25 4.73
N ALA A 185 4.01 0.51 5.55
CA ALA A 185 4.32 0.36 6.96
C ALA A 185 5.64 -0.39 7.18
N TYR A 186 5.95 -1.37 6.34
CA TYR A 186 7.20 -2.13 6.39
C TYR A 186 8.41 -1.29 5.99
N ILE A 187 8.30 -0.47 4.94
CA ILE A 187 9.34 0.47 4.48
C ILE A 187 9.70 1.50 5.57
N LEU A 188 8.70 1.94 6.35
CA LEU A 188 8.89 2.97 7.39
C LEU A 188 9.37 2.42 8.74
N LYS A 189 9.45 1.09 8.91
CA LYS A 189 9.85 0.42 10.14
C LYS A 189 11.36 0.21 10.21
#